data_AF-A0AAE1CE01-F1
#
_entry.id   AF-A0AAE1CE01-F1
#
_cell.length_a   1.000
_cell.length_b   1.000
_cell.length_c   1.000
_cell.angle_alpha   90.00
_cell.angle_beta   90.00
_cell.angle_gamma   90.00
#
_symmetry.space_group_name_H-M   'P 1'
#
loop_
_entity.id
_entity.type
_entity.pdbx_description
1 polymer ?
#
loop_
_entity_poly.entity_id
_entity_poly.type
_entity_poly.pdbx_seq_one_letter_code
_entity_poly.pdbx_strand_id
1 'polypeptide(L)'
;MTLLAKYTAQDIVFGGFVQLITLPYHRFFTYNTLRPAQEVQKHATLGVESGSSDRIELYAVIVGWRVRKKDELGFVALAATVLTAIITASFSWPNVADSHWVGPAFWYASLSTSICGIFLSAQQLTLLSLIGDLPEGPNTPSAAMMRRHLSQILYEKKGPRGSTPADGEAATVGSGSQWVLSWRQVFAWQCPMMFIAYSTVFYMVGLTVVVCTPLIWEDWGPNSYMAVAYIASMGLSWGLFAFCSLGGYRKISLHDSEDDEDQEAENFRAGTRDIRDESKAETASRVAEAEDRN
;
A
#
# COMPACT_ATOMS: atom_id res chain seq x y z
N MET A 1 27.94 30.58 -3.48
CA MET A 1 27.24 30.02 -4.65
C MET A 1 28.05 28.85 -5.20
N THR A 2 28.23 27.80 -4.37
CA THR A 2 29.17 26.69 -4.65
C THR A 2 28.85 25.48 -3.77
N LEU A 3 27.59 25.04 -3.79
CA LEU A 3 27.13 23.83 -3.08
C LEU A 3 26.18 22.99 -3.96
N LEU A 4 26.34 23.04 -5.29
CA LEU A 4 25.43 22.39 -6.25
C LEU A 4 26.12 21.45 -7.25
N ALA A 5 27.38 21.06 -7.05
CA ALA A 5 28.12 20.29 -8.05
C ALA A 5 28.99 19.18 -7.45
N LYS A 6 28.37 18.23 -6.74
CA LYS A 6 28.93 16.88 -6.52
C LYS A 6 27.80 15.85 -6.40
N TYR A 7 26.88 15.81 -7.36
CA TYR A 7 26.19 14.55 -7.64
C TYR A 7 27.12 13.76 -8.55
N THR A 8 27.74 12.72 -8.00
CA THR A 8 28.69 11.88 -8.73
C THR A 8 27.91 11.14 -9.82
N ALA A 9 28.48 10.93 -11.01
CA ALA A 9 27.81 10.11 -12.04
C ALA A 9 27.36 8.75 -11.49
N GLN A 10 28.09 8.22 -10.51
CA GLN A 10 27.73 7.05 -9.73
C GLN A 10 26.40 7.19 -8.96
N ASP A 11 26.09 8.36 -8.37
CA ASP A 11 24.83 8.60 -7.66
C ASP A 11 23.65 8.67 -8.62
N ILE A 12 23.88 9.18 -9.84
CA ILE A 12 22.87 9.24 -10.90
C ILE A 12 22.59 7.83 -11.44
N VAL A 13 23.63 7.05 -11.72
CA VAL A 13 23.50 5.67 -12.19
C VAL A 13 22.89 4.77 -11.13
N PHE A 14 23.35 4.88 -9.88
CA PHE A 14 22.82 4.13 -8.75
C PHE A 14 21.37 4.53 -8.46
N GLY A 15 21.06 5.82 -8.42
CA GLY A 15 19.71 6.33 -8.25
C GLY A 15 18.77 5.87 -9.37
N GLY A 16 19.22 5.92 -10.62
CA GLY A 16 18.47 5.43 -11.78
C GLY A 16 18.24 3.92 -11.72
N PHE A 17 19.24 3.14 -11.29
CA PHE A 17 19.12 1.69 -11.12
C PHE A 17 18.16 1.31 -10.00
N VAL A 18 18.24 1.98 -8.85
CA VAL A 18 17.30 1.81 -7.74
C VAL A 18 15.89 2.20 -8.16
N GLN A 19 15.73 3.30 -8.89
CA GLN A 19 14.44 3.69 -9.45
C GLN A 19 13.91 2.65 -10.43
N LEU A 20 14.74 2.07 -11.29
CA LEU A 20 14.34 1.04 -12.24
C LEU A 20 13.92 -0.27 -11.55
N ILE A 21 14.64 -0.68 -10.51
CA ILE A 21 14.34 -1.88 -9.71
C ILE A 21 13.07 -1.71 -8.87
N THR A 22 12.85 -0.50 -8.36
CA THR A 22 11.67 -0.18 -7.53
C THR A 22 10.47 0.23 -8.37
N LEU A 23 10.68 0.62 -9.64
CA LEU A 23 9.66 1.10 -10.58
C LEU A 23 8.40 0.24 -10.62
N PRO A 24 8.48 -1.11 -10.62
CA PRO A 24 7.30 -1.96 -10.70
C PRO A 24 6.33 -1.78 -9.51
N TYR A 25 6.82 -1.37 -8.34
CA TYR A 25 6.02 -1.27 -7.12
C TYR A 25 6.10 0.10 -6.41
N HIS A 26 6.98 1.01 -6.83
CA HIS A 26 7.23 2.30 -6.16
C HIS A 26 5.94 3.13 -5.98
N ARG A 27 5.08 3.11 -7.00
CA ARG A 27 3.82 3.85 -6.93
C ARG A 27 2.83 3.20 -5.99
N PHE A 28 2.66 1.88 -6.09
CA PHE A 28 1.82 1.14 -5.16
C PHE A 28 2.29 1.31 -3.71
N PHE A 29 3.61 1.29 -3.48
CA PHE A 29 4.21 1.57 -2.19
C PHE A 29 3.79 2.94 -1.63
N THR A 30 3.92 3.98 -2.46
CA THR A 30 3.64 5.36 -2.04
C THR A 30 2.14 5.56 -1.77
N TYR A 31 1.28 5.14 -2.69
CA TYR A 31 -0.15 5.44 -2.63
C TYR A 31 -0.96 4.46 -1.79
N ASN A 32 -0.61 3.17 -1.77
CA ASN A 32 -1.41 2.15 -1.07
C ASN A 32 -0.90 1.83 0.33
N THR A 33 0.32 2.24 0.70
CA THR A 33 0.83 1.96 2.06
C THR A 33 1.44 3.16 2.74
N LEU A 34 2.32 3.95 2.11
CA LEU A 34 2.95 5.07 2.79
C LEU A 34 1.96 6.20 3.12
N ARG A 35 1.25 6.74 2.12
CA ARG A 35 0.30 7.85 2.33
C ARG A 35 -0.84 7.48 3.30
N PRO A 36 -1.53 6.34 3.16
CA PRO A 36 -2.56 5.96 4.12
C PRO A 36 -2.03 5.82 5.55
N ALA A 37 -0.82 5.27 5.72
CA ALA A 37 -0.23 5.12 7.04
C ALA A 37 0.17 6.47 7.67
N GLN A 38 0.59 7.44 6.85
CA GLN A 38 0.84 8.82 7.29
C GLN A 38 -0.46 9.53 7.70
N GLU A 39 -1.56 9.32 6.98
CA GLU A 39 -2.86 9.90 7.34
C GLU A 39 -3.37 9.32 8.66
N VAL A 40 -3.29 7.99 8.84
CA VAL A 40 -3.59 7.35 10.13
C VAL A 40 -2.72 7.93 11.24
N GLN A 41 -1.42 8.16 10.99
CA GLN A 41 -0.52 8.74 11.98
C GLN A 41 -0.94 10.16 12.39
N LYS A 42 -1.27 11.01 11.41
CA LYS A 42 -1.70 12.40 11.62
C LYS A 42 -2.92 12.46 12.54
N HIS A 43 -3.97 11.69 12.25
CA HIS A 43 -5.15 11.64 13.11
C HIS A 43 -4.90 10.92 14.45
N ALA A 44 -4.05 9.89 14.48
CA ALA A 44 -3.71 9.20 15.73
C ALA A 44 -2.95 10.09 16.73
N THR A 45 -2.17 11.07 16.24
CA THR A 45 -1.47 12.04 17.11
C THR A 45 -2.37 13.09 17.73
N LEU A 46 -3.56 13.35 17.16
CA LEU A 46 -4.53 14.33 17.68
C LEU A 46 -5.30 13.80 18.89
N GLY A 47 -5.42 12.47 19.03
CA GLY A 47 -5.92 11.84 20.25
C GLY A 47 -6.88 10.68 19.98
N VAL A 48 -6.88 9.72 20.91
CA VAL A 48 -7.76 8.52 20.90
C VAL A 48 -8.90 8.71 21.92
N GLU A 49 -9.04 9.91 22.48
CA GLU A 49 -9.97 10.19 23.58
C GLU A 49 -11.44 10.14 23.14
N SER A 50 -12.31 9.72 24.05
CA SER A 50 -13.72 9.46 23.74
C SER A 50 -14.49 10.76 23.52
N GLY A 51 -15.05 10.94 22.32
CA GLY A 51 -15.98 12.03 22.01
C GLY A 51 -15.38 13.21 21.22
N SER A 52 -14.10 13.14 20.84
CA SER A 52 -13.49 14.12 19.93
C SER A 52 -13.90 13.88 18.47
N SER A 53 -13.99 14.95 17.69
CA SER A 53 -14.18 14.88 16.23
C SER A 53 -13.08 14.05 15.56
N ASP A 54 -11.85 14.15 16.08
CA ASP A 54 -10.66 13.46 15.57
C ASP A 54 -10.78 11.93 15.64
N ARG A 55 -11.54 11.40 16.62
CA ARG A 55 -11.78 9.95 16.74
C ARG A 55 -12.68 9.42 15.62
N ILE A 56 -13.64 10.22 15.16
CA ILE A 56 -14.53 9.85 14.05
C ILE A 56 -13.74 9.77 12.75
N GLU A 57 -12.90 10.77 12.50
CA GLU A 57 -12.02 10.80 11.33
C GLU A 57 -11.00 9.65 11.38
N LEU A 58 -10.36 9.44 12.54
CA LEU A 58 -9.42 8.33 12.73
C LEU A 58 -10.08 6.97 12.47
N TYR A 59 -11.30 6.77 12.95
CA TYR A 59 -12.09 5.56 12.68
C TYR A 59 -12.28 5.37 11.16
N ALA A 60 -12.72 6.40 10.45
CA ALA A 60 -12.96 6.33 9.00
C ALA A 60 -11.68 6.00 8.23
N VAL A 61 -10.55 6.65 8.56
CA VAL A 61 -9.27 6.41 7.91
C VAL A 61 -8.76 4.98 8.16
N ILE A 62 -8.91 4.44 9.37
CA ILE A 62 -8.52 3.06 9.69
C ILE A 62 -9.39 2.06 8.91
N VAL A 63 -10.71 2.25 8.89
CA VAL A 63 -11.64 1.37 8.15
C VAL A 63 -11.29 1.39 6.66
N GLY A 64 -11.14 2.58 6.07
CA GLY A 64 -10.79 2.75 4.66
C GLY A 64 -9.40 2.17 4.31
N TRP A 65 -8.42 2.27 5.20
CA TRP A 65 -7.13 1.60 5.02
C TRP A 65 -7.28 0.08 5.00
N ARG A 66 -8.05 -0.50 5.93
CA ARG A 66 -8.21 -1.96 6.03
C ARG A 66 -8.92 -2.56 4.82
N VAL A 67 -9.98 -1.92 4.34
CA VAL A 67 -10.71 -2.38 3.14
C VAL A 67 -9.75 -2.41 1.95
N ARG A 68 -9.10 -1.27 1.67
CA ARG A 68 -8.11 -1.17 0.58
C ARG A 68 -6.99 -2.19 0.72
N LYS A 69 -6.52 -2.45 1.94
CA LYS A 69 -5.41 -3.39 2.16
C LYS A 69 -5.83 -4.83 1.96
N LYS A 70 -7.05 -5.22 2.36
CA LYS A 70 -7.59 -6.57 2.07
C LYS A 70 -7.73 -6.78 0.55
N ASP A 71 -8.25 -5.79 -0.16
CA ASP A 71 -8.41 -5.85 -1.63
C ASP A 71 -7.06 -5.96 -2.34
N GLU A 72 -6.07 -5.18 -1.92
CA GLU A 72 -4.69 -5.24 -2.42
C GLU A 72 -4.10 -6.65 -2.24
N LEU A 73 -4.19 -7.22 -1.03
CA LEU A 73 -3.65 -8.54 -0.73
C LEU A 73 -4.36 -9.65 -1.51
N GLY A 74 -5.69 -9.54 -1.67
CA GLY A 74 -6.48 -10.45 -2.50
C GLY A 74 -6.06 -10.39 -3.96
N PHE A 75 -5.89 -9.19 -4.52
CA PHE A 75 -5.38 -8.99 -5.87
C PHE A 75 -3.98 -9.58 -6.05
N VAL A 76 -3.06 -9.34 -5.12
CA VAL A 76 -1.69 -9.88 -5.18
C VAL A 76 -1.69 -11.41 -5.15
N ALA A 77 -2.51 -12.04 -4.29
CA ALA A 77 -2.61 -13.50 -4.23
C ALA A 77 -3.14 -14.09 -5.54
N LEU A 78 -4.17 -13.45 -6.13
CA LEU A 78 -4.71 -13.85 -7.43
C LEU A 78 -3.66 -13.71 -8.54
N ALA A 79 -3.01 -12.56 -8.64
CA ALA A 79 -1.98 -12.29 -9.63
C ALA A 79 -0.79 -13.26 -9.52
N ALA A 80 -0.33 -13.54 -8.30
CA ALA A 80 0.74 -14.50 -8.06
C ALA A 80 0.34 -15.94 -8.42
N THR A 81 -0.92 -16.32 -8.22
CA THR A 81 -1.43 -17.63 -8.64
C THR A 81 -1.45 -17.75 -10.17
N VAL A 82 -1.96 -16.74 -10.87
CA VAL A 82 -1.96 -16.68 -12.34
C VAL A 82 -0.53 -16.75 -12.88
N LEU A 83 0.39 -15.97 -12.31
CA LEU A 83 1.78 -15.95 -12.73
C LEU A 83 2.47 -17.30 -12.49
N THR A 84 2.19 -17.96 -11.37
CA THR A 84 2.67 -19.32 -11.06
C THR A 84 2.22 -20.32 -12.13
N ALA A 85 0.96 -20.24 -12.56
CA ALA A 85 0.41 -21.10 -13.62
C ALA A 85 1.07 -20.82 -14.98
N ILE A 86 1.28 -19.54 -15.32
CA ILE A 86 1.99 -19.14 -16.55
C ILE A 86 3.41 -19.73 -16.56
N ILE A 87 4.18 -19.52 -15.49
CA ILE A 87 5.56 -20.03 -15.40
C ILE A 87 5.60 -21.57 -15.51
N THR A 88 4.67 -22.25 -14.83
CA THR A 88 4.57 -23.71 -14.89
C THR A 88 4.26 -24.20 -16.30
N ALA A 89 3.36 -23.52 -17.02
CA ALA A 89 3.05 -23.83 -18.41
C ALA A 89 4.24 -23.55 -19.33
N SER A 90 5.00 -22.48 -19.10
CA SER A 90 6.19 -22.15 -19.89
C SER A 90 7.26 -23.25 -19.84
N PHE A 91 7.42 -23.96 -18.72
CA PHE A 91 8.34 -25.10 -18.62
C PHE A 91 7.99 -26.27 -19.55
N SER A 92 6.76 -26.33 -20.09
CA SER A 92 6.36 -27.36 -21.06
C SER A 92 6.78 -27.05 -22.49
N TRP A 93 7.35 -25.88 -22.76
CA TRP A 93 7.77 -25.51 -24.11
C TRP A 93 9.01 -26.31 -24.54
N PRO A 94 9.03 -26.85 -25.77
CA PRO A 94 10.14 -27.70 -26.24
C PRO A 94 11.48 -26.94 -26.26
N ASN A 95 11.44 -25.66 -26.62
CA ASN A 95 12.63 -24.83 -26.78
C ASN A 95 13.34 -24.51 -25.45
N VAL A 96 12.75 -24.84 -24.30
CA VAL A 96 13.33 -24.55 -22.99
C VAL A 96 14.50 -25.47 -22.69
N ALA A 97 14.42 -26.73 -23.13
CA ALA A 97 15.49 -27.71 -22.96
C ALA A 97 16.75 -27.32 -23.73
N ASP A 98 16.59 -26.70 -24.90
CA ASP A 98 17.68 -26.25 -25.77
C ASP A 98 18.13 -24.81 -25.47
N SER A 99 17.42 -24.10 -24.58
CA SER A 99 17.72 -22.72 -24.22
C SER A 99 18.92 -22.59 -23.28
N HIS A 100 19.54 -21.39 -23.26
CA HIS A 100 20.60 -21.11 -22.30
C HIS A 100 20.07 -21.19 -20.85
N TRP A 101 20.81 -21.85 -19.95
CA TRP A 101 20.42 -22.14 -18.56
C TRP A 101 19.91 -20.94 -17.74
N VAL A 102 20.33 -19.73 -18.12
CA VAL A 102 19.87 -18.47 -17.50
C VAL A 102 18.35 -18.30 -17.62
N GLY A 103 17.75 -18.71 -18.74
CA GLY A 103 16.29 -18.62 -18.94
C GLY A 103 15.52 -19.41 -17.87
N PRO A 104 15.73 -20.74 -17.80
CA PRO A 104 15.15 -21.58 -16.76
C PRO A 104 15.47 -21.13 -15.33
N ALA A 105 16.71 -20.68 -15.06
CA ALA A 105 17.10 -20.18 -13.73
C ALA A 105 16.25 -18.99 -13.28
N PHE A 106 16.02 -18.02 -14.16
CA PHE A 106 15.14 -16.88 -13.87
C PHE A 106 13.68 -17.30 -13.71
N TRP A 107 13.21 -18.31 -14.45
CA TRP A 107 11.87 -18.86 -14.26
C TRP A 107 11.70 -19.58 -12.91
N TYR A 108 12.72 -20.31 -12.43
CA TYR A 108 12.68 -20.87 -11.07
C TYR A 108 12.66 -19.78 -10.00
N ALA A 109 13.45 -18.71 -10.15
CA ALA A 109 13.41 -17.57 -9.24
C ALA A 109 12.05 -16.86 -9.25
N SER A 110 11.46 -16.69 -10.43
CA SER A 110 10.11 -16.16 -10.62
C SER A 110 9.07 -17.04 -9.92
N LEU A 111 9.13 -18.36 -10.10
CA LEU A 111 8.23 -19.32 -9.47
C LEU A 111 8.32 -19.24 -7.95
N SER A 112 9.54 -19.27 -7.41
CA SER A 112 9.79 -19.20 -5.96
C SER A 112 9.25 -17.91 -5.35
N THR A 113 9.55 -16.77 -5.98
CA THR A 113 9.07 -15.46 -5.50
C THR A 113 7.54 -15.33 -5.61
N SER A 114 6.92 -15.89 -6.65
CA SER A 114 5.46 -15.93 -6.79
C SER A 114 4.79 -16.72 -5.67
N ILE A 115 5.30 -17.91 -5.38
CA ILE A 115 4.80 -18.77 -4.30
C ILE A 115 4.94 -18.09 -2.93
N CYS A 116 6.09 -17.45 -2.66
CA CYS A 116 6.28 -16.64 -1.46
C CYS A 116 5.26 -15.48 -1.38
N GLY A 117 4.96 -14.82 -2.50
CA GLY A 117 3.93 -13.79 -2.58
C GLY A 117 2.54 -14.30 -2.19
N ILE A 118 2.14 -15.49 -2.67
CA ILE A 118 0.88 -16.15 -2.28
C ILE A 118 0.84 -16.37 -0.77
N PHE A 119 1.88 -16.99 -0.20
CA PHE A 119 1.92 -17.29 1.23
C PHE A 119 1.91 -16.04 2.10
N LEU A 120 2.66 -15.00 1.73
CA LEU A 120 2.70 -13.75 2.49
C LEU A 120 1.37 -12.99 2.40
N SER A 121 0.74 -12.94 1.23
CA SER A 121 -0.61 -12.37 1.09
C SER A 121 -1.62 -13.12 1.94
N ALA A 122 -1.60 -14.45 1.92
CA ALA A 122 -2.49 -15.27 2.74
C ALA A 122 -2.26 -15.02 4.25
N GLN A 123 -1.01 -15.02 4.71
CA GLN A 123 -0.67 -14.75 6.12
C GLN A 123 -1.16 -13.37 6.58
N GLN A 124 -0.95 -12.33 5.74
CA GLN A 124 -1.38 -10.97 6.06
C GLN A 124 -2.90 -10.82 6.04
N LEU A 125 -3.58 -11.46 5.09
CA LEU A 125 -5.03 -11.48 5.03
C LEU A 125 -5.62 -12.19 6.26
N THR A 126 -5.06 -13.34 6.67
CA THR A 126 -5.46 -14.04 7.90
C THR A 126 -5.23 -13.18 9.14
N LEU A 127 -4.10 -12.47 9.23
CA LEU A 127 -3.82 -11.56 10.34
C LEU A 127 -4.86 -10.44 10.43
N LEU A 128 -5.23 -9.84 9.29
CA LEU A 128 -6.28 -8.82 9.24
C LEU A 128 -7.65 -9.38 9.63
N SER A 129 -7.98 -10.61 9.21
CA SER A 129 -9.25 -11.25 9.55
C SER A 129 -9.34 -11.66 11.03
N LEU A 130 -8.24 -12.13 11.63
CA LEU A 130 -8.17 -12.53 13.05
C LEU A 130 -8.40 -11.36 14.02
N ILE A 131 -8.07 -10.14 13.60
CA ILE A 131 -8.28 -8.96 14.45
C ILE A 131 -9.76 -8.53 14.45
N GLY A 132 -10.55 -8.98 13.47
CA GLY A 132 -11.96 -8.64 13.31
C GLY A 132 -12.15 -7.22 12.79
N ASP A 133 -13.33 -6.90 12.26
CA ASP A 133 -13.64 -5.54 11.79
C ASP A 133 -14.02 -4.63 12.96
N LEU A 134 -13.91 -3.30 12.78
CA LEU A 134 -14.39 -2.39 13.81
C LEU A 134 -15.92 -2.45 13.87
N PRO A 135 -16.54 -2.34 15.05
CA PRO A 135 -17.99 -2.28 15.18
C PRO A 135 -18.56 -1.09 14.41
N GLU A 136 -19.76 -1.25 13.86
CA GLU A 136 -20.42 -0.18 13.13
C GLU A 136 -20.65 1.04 14.05
N GLY A 137 -20.25 2.22 13.57
CA GLY A 137 -20.40 3.48 14.26
C GLY A 137 -19.09 4.00 14.91
N PRO A 138 -18.72 5.27 14.68
CA PRO A 138 -17.43 5.80 15.14
C PRO A 138 -17.32 5.97 16.67
N ASN A 139 -18.46 6.00 17.38
CA ASN A 139 -18.51 6.16 18.83
C ASN A 139 -18.48 4.84 19.61
N THR A 140 -18.77 3.71 18.94
CA THR A 140 -18.86 2.38 19.57
C THR A 140 -17.51 1.73 19.92
N PRO A 141 -16.40 1.87 19.16
CA PRO A 141 -15.18 1.12 19.47
C PRO A 141 -14.44 1.70 20.66
N SER A 142 -14.26 0.92 21.74
CA SER A 142 -13.44 1.31 22.88
C SER A 142 -12.05 1.81 22.46
N ALA A 143 -11.49 2.80 23.19
CA ALA A 143 -10.13 3.29 22.94
C ALA A 143 -9.09 2.15 22.90
N ALA A 144 -9.27 1.09 23.71
CA ALA A 144 -8.40 -0.09 23.67
C ALA A 144 -8.48 -0.85 22.34
N MET A 145 -9.68 -0.95 21.75
CA MET A 145 -9.89 -1.57 20.45
C MET A 145 -9.29 -0.71 19.33
N MET A 146 -9.43 0.61 19.41
CA MET A 146 -8.82 1.53 18.45
C MET A 146 -7.29 1.44 18.50
N ARG A 147 -6.70 1.38 19.69
CA ARG A 147 -5.25 1.15 19.88
C ARG A 147 -4.78 -0.19 19.29
N ARG A 148 -5.57 -1.26 19.42
CA ARG A 148 -5.25 -2.56 18.80
C ARG A 148 -5.18 -2.46 17.28
N HIS A 149 -6.07 -1.70 16.65
CA HIS A 149 -6.04 -1.48 15.21
C HIS A 149 -4.89 -0.56 14.78
N LEU A 150 -4.63 0.51 15.54
CA LEU A 150 -3.49 1.40 15.31
C LEU A 150 -2.16 0.64 15.38
N SER A 151 -2.03 -0.31 16.30
CA SER A 151 -0.81 -1.12 16.46
C SER A 151 -0.47 -2.00 15.24
N GLN A 152 -1.39 -2.16 14.28
CA GLN A 152 -1.14 -2.86 13.02
C GLN A 152 -0.31 -2.01 12.04
N ILE A 153 -0.48 -0.69 12.10
CA ILE A 153 0.07 0.27 11.12
C ILE A 153 1.21 1.08 11.76
N LEU A 154 1.03 1.41 13.03
CA LEU A 154 1.89 2.30 13.80
C LEU A 154 2.43 1.57 15.03
N TYR A 155 3.49 2.15 15.59
CA TYR A 155 4.01 1.75 16.89
C TYR A 155 3.84 2.90 17.88
N GLU A 156 3.43 2.56 19.10
CA GLU A 156 3.27 3.52 20.19
C GLU A 156 4.63 3.77 20.84
N LYS A 157 5.23 4.94 20.59
CA LYS A 157 6.43 5.38 21.30
C LYS A 157 6.00 5.97 22.64
N LYS A 158 6.24 5.23 23.71
CA LYS A 158 6.05 5.73 25.07
C LYS A 158 7.09 6.82 25.32
N GLY A 159 6.64 8.05 25.61
CA GLY A 159 7.54 9.15 25.94
C GLY A 159 8.42 8.81 27.15
N PRO A 160 9.60 9.45 27.29
CA PRO A 160 10.38 9.34 28.52
C PRO A 160 9.48 9.72 29.68
N ARG A 161 9.25 8.75 30.58
CA ARG A 161 8.44 8.93 31.79
C ARG A 161 9.12 10.02 32.59
N GLY A 162 8.54 11.23 32.58
CA GLY A 162 9.13 12.39 33.21
C GLY A 162 9.53 12.05 34.64
N SER A 163 10.81 12.24 34.94
CA SER A 163 11.28 12.50 36.29
C SER A 163 10.40 13.58 36.89
N THR A 164 9.85 13.30 38.07
CA THR A 164 9.04 14.21 38.88
C THR A 164 9.60 15.64 38.80
N PRO A 165 8.82 16.64 38.36
CA PRO A 165 9.20 18.03 38.59
C PRO A 165 9.11 18.23 40.11
N ALA A 166 10.27 18.28 40.76
CA ALA A 166 10.37 19.10 41.95
C ALA A 166 10.12 20.54 41.46
N ASP A 167 9.21 21.24 42.12
CA ASP A 167 8.92 22.67 41.93
C ASP A 167 7.79 22.98 40.94
N GLY A 168 6.55 22.88 41.46
CA GLY A 168 5.57 23.98 41.52
C GLY A 168 5.06 24.69 40.27
N GLU A 169 5.54 24.41 39.07
CA GLU A 169 5.10 25.08 37.84
C GLU A 169 4.06 24.24 37.10
N ALA A 170 2.97 24.89 36.70
CA ALA A 170 1.77 24.27 36.13
C ALA A 170 2.10 23.36 34.94
N ALA A 171 2.08 22.04 35.19
CA ALA A 171 2.29 21.01 34.20
C ALA A 171 1.09 20.93 33.23
N THR A 172 1.06 21.81 32.25
CA THR A 172 0.18 21.70 31.07
C THR A 172 0.99 21.32 29.84
N VAL A 173 1.51 20.09 29.77
CA VAL A 173 1.69 19.38 28.49
C VAL A 173 1.63 17.88 28.78
N GLY A 174 0.61 17.23 28.23
CA GLY A 174 0.35 15.81 28.43
C GLY A 174 1.56 14.95 28.08
N SER A 175 1.93 14.07 29.01
CA SER A 175 2.77 12.89 28.75
C SER A 175 2.01 11.89 27.87
N GLY A 176 1.57 12.34 26.69
CA GLY A 176 0.80 11.58 25.72
C GLY A 176 1.72 10.65 24.94
N SER A 177 1.33 9.38 24.84
CA SER A 177 1.97 8.44 23.93
C SER A 177 1.98 8.99 22.50
N GLN A 178 3.14 8.96 21.85
CA GLN A 178 3.27 9.43 20.46
C GLN A 178 3.18 8.23 19.51
N TRP A 179 2.26 8.28 18.55
CA TRP A 179 2.17 7.28 17.49
C TRP A 179 3.17 7.60 16.38
N VAL A 180 4.04 6.63 16.07
CA VAL A 180 5.06 6.76 15.04
C VAL A 180 4.96 5.64 14.02
N LEU A 181 5.20 5.98 12.76
CA LEU A 181 5.28 5.01 11.67
C LEU A 181 6.54 4.15 11.83
N SER A 182 6.37 2.84 11.92
CA SER A 182 7.50 1.91 11.92
C SER A 182 7.81 1.49 10.50
N TRP A 183 9.04 1.75 10.06
CA TRP A 183 9.44 1.35 8.71
C TRP A 183 9.40 -0.16 8.48
N ARG A 184 9.58 -0.93 9.55
CA ARG A 184 9.47 -2.39 9.54
C ARG A 184 8.03 -2.84 9.25
N GLN A 185 7.03 -2.15 9.81
CA GLN A 185 5.61 -2.47 9.57
C GLN A 185 5.23 -2.17 8.12
N VAL A 186 5.60 -1.00 7.60
CA VAL A 186 5.33 -0.66 6.19
C VAL A 186 6.02 -1.65 5.26
N PHE A 187 7.28 -2.01 5.51
CA PHE A 187 7.98 -3.00 4.72
C PHE A 187 7.27 -4.35 4.75
N ALA A 188 6.83 -4.81 5.93
CA ALA A 188 6.05 -6.04 6.06
C ALA A 188 4.78 -5.97 5.21
N TRP A 189 4.00 -4.91 5.31
CA TRP A 189 2.76 -4.72 4.53
C TRP A 189 2.99 -4.61 3.01
N GLN A 190 4.19 -4.26 2.57
CA GLN A 190 4.53 -4.13 1.15
C GLN A 190 5.21 -5.37 0.57
N CYS A 191 5.67 -6.26 1.44
CA CYS A 191 6.41 -7.45 1.07
C CYS A 191 5.72 -8.32 0.00
N PRO A 192 4.41 -8.66 0.11
CA PRO A 192 3.75 -9.49 -0.91
C PRO A 192 3.75 -8.84 -2.30
N MET A 193 3.55 -7.52 -2.35
CA MET A 193 3.55 -6.77 -3.60
C MET A 193 4.95 -6.71 -4.23
N MET A 194 6.00 -6.62 -3.43
CA MET A 194 7.38 -6.71 -3.92
C MET A 194 7.67 -8.08 -4.53
N PHE A 195 7.20 -9.16 -3.90
CA PHE A 195 7.40 -10.53 -4.40
C PHE A 195 6.75 -10.75 -5.78
N ILE A 196 5.51 -10.30 -5.99
CA ILE A 196 4.84 -10.42 -7.30
C ILE A 196 5.51 -9.53 -8.36
N ALA A 197 5.95 -8.33 -7.98
CA ALA A 197 6.67 -7.44 -8.88
C ALA A 197 7.99 -8.06 -9.36
N TYR A 198 8.81 -8.57 -8.44
CA TYR A 198 10.07 -9.23 -8.81
C TYR A 198 9.85 -10.54 -9.56
N SER A 199 8.82 -11.30 -9.20
CA SER A 199 8.43 -12.50 -9.95
C SER A 199 8.15 -12.17 -11.41
N THR A 200 7.39 -11.09 -11.67
CA THR A 200 7.09 -10.65 -13.04
C THR A 200 8.35 -10.25 -13.78
N VAL A 201 9.25 -9.49 -13.15
CA VAL A 201 10.54 -9.10 -13.77
C VAL A 201 11.38 -10.33 -14.11
N PHE A 202 11.54 -11.28 -13.18
CA PHE A 202 12.29 -12.50 -13.43
C PHE A 202 11.69 -13.34 -14.55
N TYR A 203 10.36 -13.46 -14.60
CA TYR A 203 9.68 -14.15 -15.70
C TYR A 203 10.01 -13.50 -17.04
N MET A 204 9.90 -12.17 -17.13
CA MET A 204 10.18 -11.43 -18.36
C MET A 204 11.64 -11.54 -18.80
N VAL A 205 12.60 -11.50 -17.88
CA VAL A 205 14.02 -11.71 -18.18
C VAL A 205 14.26 -13.12 -18.69
N GLY A 206 13.72 -14.14 -18.01
CA GLY A 206 13.84 -15.53 -18.43
C GLY A 206 13.21 -15.78 -19.81
N LEU A 207 12.02 -15.20 -20.05
CA LEU A 207 11.34 -15.27 -21.34
C LEU A 207 12.16 -14.63 -22.46
N THR A 208 12.78 -13.48 -22.18
CA THR A 208 13.66 -12.79 -23.13
C THR A 208 14.84 -13.68 -23.51
N VAL A 209 15.49 -14.33 -22.53
CA VAL A 209 16.63 -15.23 -22.78
C VAL A 209 16.21 -16.43 -23.64
N VAL A 210 15.08 -17.07 -23.32
CA VAL A 210 14.58 -18.22 -24.08
C VAL A 210 14.28 -17.84 -25.52
N VAL A 211 13.58 -16.72 -25.74
CA VAL A 211 13.21 -16.27 -27.10
C VAL A 211 14.42 -15.76 -27.89
N CYS A 212 15.42 -15.18 -27.24
CA CYS A 212 16.61 -14.64 -27.90
C CYS A 212 17.73 -15.67 -28.08
N THR A 213 17.63 -16.87 -27.50
CA THR A 213 18.62 -17.95 -27.70
C THR A 213 18.94 -18.20 -29.18
N PRO A 214 17.96 -18.35 -30.11
CA PRO A 214 18.27 -18.56 -31.54
C PRO A 214 19.02 -17.39 -32.19
N LEU A 215 18.91 -16.16 -31.66
CA LEU A 215 19.63 -15.01 -32.21
C LEU A 215 21.16 -15.11 -31.99
N ILE A 216 21.59 -15.87 -30.98
CA ILE A 216 22.99 -15.97 -30.56
C ILE A 216 23.67 -17.18 -31.19
N TRP A 217 22.94 -18.28 -31.37
CA TRP A 217 23.51 -19.59 -31.70
C TRP A 217 23.11 -20.12 -33.09
N GLU A 218 22.04 -19.62 -33.70
CA GLU A 218 21.58 -20.10 -35.01
C GLU A 218 21.91 -19.07 -36.12
N ASP A 219 22.11 -19.58 -37.33
CA ASP A 219 22.17 -18.74 -38.52
C ASP A 219 20.83 -18.00 -38.71
N TRP A 220 20.90 -16.85 -39.38
CA TRP A 220 19.74 -15.97 -39.57
C TRP A 220 18.58 -16.71 -40.24
N GLY A 221 17.48 -16.92 -39.49
CA GLY A 221 16.37 -17.75 -39.92
C GLY A 221 15.01 -17.32 -39.37
N PRO A 222 13.96 -18.14 -39.57
CA PRO A 222 12.60 -17.87 -39.07
C PRO A 222 12.56 -17.55 -37.57
N ASN A 223 13.33 -18.30 -36.77
CA ASN A 223 13.42 -18.11 -35.32
C ASN A 223 14.03 -16.74 -34.96
N SER A 224 15.02 -16.27 -35.72
CA SER A 224 15.64 -14.96 -35.53
C SER A 224 14.64 -13.83 -35.80
N TYR A 225 13.78 -13.95 -36.81
CA TYR A 225 12.72 -12.96 -37.06
C TYR A 225 11.70 -12.91 -35.92
N MET A 226 11.31 -14.05 -35.35
CA MET A 226 10.43 -14.11 -34.19
C MET A 226 11.07 -13.44 -32.97
N ALA A 227 12.36 -13.67 -32.73
CA ALA A 227 13.10 -13.05 -31.63
C ALA A 227 13.16 -11.52 -31.77
N VAL A 228 13.42 -11.00 -32.98
CA VAL A 228 13.43 -9.55 -33.25
C VAL A 228 12.05 -8.93 -33.04
N ALA A 229 10.99 -9.57 -33.55
CA ALA A 229 9.62 -9.10 -33.34
C ALA A 229 9.24 -9.09 -31.85
N TYR A 230 9.66 -10.11 -31.10
CA TYR A 230 9.51 -10.16 -29.65
C TYR A 230 10.23 -9.01 -28.96
N ILE A 231 11.52 -8.77 -29.24
CA ILE A 231 12.28 -7.65 -28.63
C ILE A 231 11.61 -6.30 -28.93
N ALA A 232 11.16 -6.09 -30.17
CA ALA A 232 10.49 -4.85 -30.57
C ALA A 232 9.17 -4.63 -29.79
N SER A 233 8.32 -5.66 -29.72
CA SER A 233 7.05 -5.60 -28.97
C SER A 233 7.29 -5.44 -27.47
N MET A 234 8.26 -6.16 -26.91
CA MET A 234 8.66 -6.07 -25.50
C MET A 234 9.18 -4.68 -25.14
N GLY A 235 10.03 -4.11 -25.99
CA GLY A 235 10.53 -2.75 -25.84
C GLY A 235 9.42 -1.71 -25.88
N LEU A 236 8.45 -1.87 -26.79
CA LEU A 236 7.27 -1.02 -26.84
C LEU A 236 6.42 -1.14 -25.56
N SER A 237 6.14 -2.36 -25.09
CA SER A 237 5.38 -2.59 -23.86
C SER A 237 6.06 -1.99 -22.63
N TRP A 238 7.38 -2.17 -22.47
CA TRP A 238 8.14 -1.56 -21.37
C TRP A 238 8.21 -0.03 -21.50
N GLY A 239 8.35 0.49 -22.71
CA GLY A 239 8.34 1.94 -22.95
C GLY A 239 7.02 2.57 -22.54
N LEU A 240 5.89 1.96 -22.92
CA LEU A 240 4.55 2.39 -22.50
C LEU A 240 4.35 2.25 -20.99
N PHE A 241 4.78 1.13 -20.41
CA PHE A 241 4.71 0.91 -18.97
C PHE A 241 5.52 1.97 -18.19
N ALA A 242 6.76 2.25 -18.61
CA ALA A 242 7.61 3.26 -18.00
C ALA A 242 7.03 4.67 -18.18
N PHE A 243 6.50 4.99 -19.36
CA PHE A 243 5.82 6.26 -19.61
C PHE A 243 4.64 6.46 -18.65
N CYS A 244 3.79 5.45 -18.51
CA CYS A 244 2.68 5.46 -17.57
C CYS A 244 3.19 5.62 -16.13
N SER A 245 4.16 4.81 -15.70
CA SER A 245 4.66 4.81 -14.31
C SER A 245 5.38 6.10 -13.90
N LEU A 246 6.18 6.70 -14.78
CA LEU A 246 7.03 7.87 -14.46
C LEU A 246 6.35 9.22 -14.69
N GLY A 247 5.45 9.33 -15.68
CA GLY A 247 5.00 10.64 -16.17
C GLY A 247 3.53 10.72 -16.53
N GLY A 248 2.95 9.67 -17.12
CA GLY A 248 1.58 9.70 -17.67
C GLY A 248 0.54 10.12 -16.63
N TYR A 249 0.65 9.61 -15.41
CA TYR A 249 -0.31 9.93 -14.36
C TYR A 249 0.05 11.14 -13.51
N ARG A 250 1.25 11.72 -13.66
CA ARG A 250 1.59 12.96 -12.97
C ARG A 250 0.73 14.13 -13.45
N LYS A 251 0.20 14.05 -14.68
CA LYS A 251 -0.77 14.99 -15.24
C LYS A 251 -2.23 14.69 -14.87
N ILE A 252 -2.51 13.47 -14.39
CA ILE A 252 -3.86 13.03 -13.99
C ILE A 252 -4.08 13.27 -12.48
N SER A 253 -3.01 13.53 -11.73
CA SER A 253 -3.09 13.89 -10.30
C SER A 253 -3.30 15.41 -10.14
N LEU A 254 -4.44 15.78 -9.56
CA LEU A 254 -4.83 17.08 -8.96
C LEU A 254 -5.63 18.03 -9.85
N HIS A 255 -6.84 17.59 -10.22
CA HIS A 255 -8.01 18.45 -10.01
C HIS A 255 -9.09 17.76 -9.14
N ASP A 256 -9.15 16.42 -9.10
CA ASP A 256 -10.20 15.65 -8.39
C ASP A 256 -9.76 15.08 -7.01
N SER A 257 -9.07 15.83 -6.14
CA SER A 257 -8.82 15.31 -4.77
C SER A 257 -8.89 16.34 -3.65
N GLU A 258 -8.96 17.62 -3.95
CA GLU A 258 -9.43 18.59 -2.96
C GLU A 258 -10.98 18.64 -3.02
N ASP A 259 -11.56 18.71 -4.22
CA ASP A 259 -13.01 18.84 -4.37
C ASP A 259 -13.79 17.57 -3.98
N ASP A 260 -13.31 16.35 -4.28
CA ASP A 260 -14.04 15.11 -3.98
C ASP A 260 -13.91 14.68 -2.50
N GLU A 261 -12.75 14.87 -1.86
CA GLU A 261 -12.59 14.60 -0.42
C GLU A 261 -13.38 15.62 0.41
N ASP A 262 -13.43 16.89 -0.04
CA ASP A 262 -14.26 17.92 0.58
C ASP A 262 -15.76 17.66 0.35
N GLN A 263 -16.18 17.20 -0.84
CA GLN A 263 -17.57 16.88 -1.15
C GLN A 263 -18.06 15.63 -0.39
N GLU A 264 -17.23 14.59 -0.25
CA GLU A 264 -17.58 13.39 0.51
C GLU A 264 -17.61 13.68 2.02
N ALA A 265 -16.67 14.50 2.52
CA ALA A 265 -16.69 15.00 3.89
C ALA A 265 -17.88 15.94 4.16
N GLU A 266 -18.29 16.75 3.19
CA GLU A 266 -19.44 17.66 3.31
C GLU A 266 -20.76 16.91 3.26
N ASN A 267 -20.92 15.93 2.35
CA ASN A 267 -22.08 15.04 2.32
C ASN A 267 -22.20 14.20 3.61
N PHE A 268 -21.07 13.74 4.16
CA PHE A 268 -21.06 13.04 5.44
C PHE A 268 -21.38 13.97 6.63
N ARG A 269 -20.87 15.22 6.63
CA ARG A 269 -21.23 16.25 7.63
C ARG A 269 -22.70 16.63 7.57
N ALA A 270 -23.29 16.71 6.36
CA ALA A 270 -24.70 16.97 6.16
C ALA A 270 -25.55 15.83 6.74
N GLY A 271 -25.22 14.57 6.43
CA GLY A 271 -25.90 13.41 7.02
C GLY A 271 -25.76 13.32 8.55
N THR A 272 -24.61 13.72 9.10
CA THR A 272 -24.39 13.71 10.56
C THR A 272 -25.15 14.83 11.28
N ARG A 273 -25.35 16.00 10.64
CA ARG A 273 -26.21 17.07 11.18
C ARG A 273 -27.66 16.63 11.25
N ASP A 274 -28.16 15.97 10.20
CA ASP A 274 -29.54 15.50 10.13
C ASP A 274 -29.85 14.52 11.27
N ILE A 275 -28.98 13.53 11.49
CA ILE A 275 -29.12 12.55 12.58
C ILE A 275 -29.06 13.24 13.96
N ARG A 276 -28.22 14.27 14.12
CA ARG A 276 -28.11 15.01 15.39
C ARG A 276 -29.35 15.86 15.66
N ASP A 277 -29.93 16.46 14.64
CA ASP A 277 -31.09 17.32 14.77
C ASP A 277 -32.36 16.48 14.98
N GLU A 278 -32.49 15.32 14.34
CA GLU A 278 -33.53 14.32 14.64
C GLU A 278 -33.45 13.84 16.10
N SER A 279 -32.24 13.48 16.58
CA SER A 279 -32.06 13.02 17.97
C SER A 279 -32.40 14.10 19.00
N LYS A 280 -32.08 15.38 18.72
CA LYS A 280 -32.46 16.50 19.58
C LYS A 280 -33.97 16.74 19.58
N ALA A 281 -34.62 16.65 18.41
CA ALA A 281 -36.07 16.80 18.29
C ALA A 281 -36.82 15.71 19.05
N GLU A 282 -36.37 14.46 18.96
CA GLU A 282 -36.96 13.34 19.70
C GLU A 282 -36.78 13.51 21.21
N THR A 283 -35.61 13.99 21.65
CA THR A 283 -35.34 14.24 23.07
C THR A 283 -36.21 15.38 23.61
N ALA A 284 -36.36 16.47 22.85
CA ALA A 284 -37.20 17.61 23.23
C ALA A 284 -38.69 17.23 23.32
N SER A 285 -39.18 16.42 22.38
CA SER A 285 -40.56 15.91 22.41
C SER A 285 -40.84 15.07 23.66
N ARG A 286 -39.90 14.22 24.07
CA ARG A 286 -40.04 13.36 25.25
C ARG A 286 -39.98 14.15 26.57
N VAL A 287 -39.22 15.23 26.61
CA VAL A 287 -39.17 16.14 27.76
C VAL A 287 -40.49 16.92 27.89
N ALA A 288 -41.04 17.43 26.78
CA ALA A 288 -42.32 18.12 26.79
C ALA A 288 -43.49 17.20 27.24
N GLU A 289 -43.52 15.94 26.76
CA GLU A 289 -44.51 14.96 27.21
C GLU A 289 -44.38 14.57 28.69
N ALA A 290 -43.19 14.70 29.28
CA ALA A 290 -42.96 14.41 30.69
C ALA A 290 -43.37 15.57 31.61
N GLU A 291 -43.21 16.82 31.15
CA GLU A 291 -43.71 18.00 31.88
C GLU A 291 -45.24 18.09 31.88
N ASP A 292 -45.91 17.69 30.80
CA ASP A 292 -47.38 17.73 30.70
C ASP A 292 -48.09 16.65 31.55
N ARG A 293 -47.34 15.67 32.07
CA ARG A 293 -47.86 14.59 32.95
C ARG A 293 -47.69 14.86 34.44
N ASN A 294 -47.09 15.99 34.83
CA ASN A 294 -46.74 16.33 36.21
C ASN A 294 -47.46 17.60 36.68
#